data_AF-A0A699TV91-F1
#
_entry.id   AF-A0A699TV91-F1
#
_cell.length_a   1.000
_cell.length_b   1.000
_cell.length_c   1.000
_cell.angle_alpha   90.00
_cell.angle_beta   90.00
_cell.angle_gamma   90.00
#
_symmetry.space_group_name_H-M   'P 1'
#
loop_
_entity.id
_entity.type
_entity.pdbx_description
1 polymer ?
#
loop_
_entity_poly.entity_id
_entity_poly.type
_entity_poly.pdbx_seq_one_letter_code
_entity_poly.pdbx_strand_id
1 'polypeptide(L)'
;RWQTGQENESRRQRDERPFLGRVQRQKVRISRSRILESAIKVMELYGNSSSVLEVEYFEEVGTGLGPTLEFYSTVSKEFSKKKTKLWRETRIIDVSFNPTFFRVGEASTTVTPSLGAVAAVDADLAKSLKILRKYVKAKERIDANDDLTSTQKAEKLDQIRINDAKIEDLALDFTLPGHPQIELLPNGAAINVT
;
A
#
# COMPACT_ATOMS: atom_id res chain seq x y z
N ARG A 1 35.60 -54.94 24.10
CA ARG A 1 35.43 -54.65 25.56
C ARG A 1 34.50 -53.45 25.66
N TRP A 2 33.57 -53.45 26.61
CA TRP A 2 32.62 -52.36 26.93
C TRP A 2 33.30 -50.99 27.14
N GLN A 3 32.66 -49.81 27.09
CA GLN A 3 31.26 -49.37 26.88
C GLN A 3 31.33 -47.93 26.27
N THR A 4 30.28 -47.18 25.90
CA THR A 4 28.81 -47.30 26.09
C THR A 4 28.09 -47.19 24.72
N GLY A 5 26.86 -46.70 24.47
CA GLY A 5 25.83 -45.99 25.25
C GLY A 5 24.47 -45.96 24.52
N GLN A 6 23.54 -45.09 24.92
CA GLN A 6 22.13 -45.06 24.45
C GLN A 6 21.64 -43.61 24.23
N GLU A 7 20.69 -43.38 23.30
CA GLU A 7 19.28 -43.05 23.63
C GLU A 7 18.42 -42.65 22.40
N ASN A 8 17.09 -42.83 22.58
CA ASN A 8 15.98 -42.24 21.80
C ASN A 8 15.85 -42.54 20.29
N GLU A 9 15.47 -43.78 19.99
CA GLU A 9 14.62 -44.12 18.86
C GLU A 9 13.15 -43.69 19.15
N SER A 10 12.65 -42.61 18.53
CA SER A 10 11.20 -42.34 18.38
C SER A 10 10.84 -41.12 17.51
N ARG A 11 9.73 -41.23 16.77
CA ARG A 11 8.96 -40.15 16.11
C ARG A 11 9.68 -39.27 15.06
N ARG A 12 9.76 -39.76 13.81
CA ARG A 12 9.52 -38.94 12.58
C ARG A 12 8.77 -39.74 11.51
N GLN A 13 7.50 -40.03 11.78
CA GLN A 13 6.52 -40.38 10.75
C GLN A 13 5.99 -39.09 10.11
N ARG A 14 5.61 -39.14 8.82
CA ARG A 14 5.28 -37.99 7.93
C ARG A 14 6.50 -37.12 7.58
N ASP A 15 6.65 -36.61 6.34
CA ASP A 15 5.74 -36.63 5.19
C ASP A 15 6.31 -37.44 4.01
N GLU A 16 5.48 -38.26 3.35
CA GLU A 16 5.68 -38.57 1.93
C GLU A 16 5.34 -37.30 1.12
N ARG A 17 6.37 -36.50 0.80
CA ARG A 17 6.16 -35.31 -0.03
C ARG A 17 6.06 -35.74 -1.49
N PRO A 18 5.03 -35.30 -2.24
CA PRO A 18 4.95 -35.58 -3.66
C PRO A 18 6.18 -35.02 -4.38
N PHE A 19 6.55 -35.61 -5.51
CA PHE A 19 7.72 -35.25 -6.31
C PHE A 19 7.53 -33.87 -7.01
N LEU A 20 7.55 -32.80 -6.20
CA LEU A 20 7.81 -31.45 -6.68
C LEU A 20 9.16 -31.44 -7.38
N GLY A 21 9.18 -31.00 -8.64
CA GLY A 21 10.37 -30.99 -9.48
C GLY A 21 11.55 -30.31 -8.79
N ARG A 22 12.75 -30.87 -8.94
CA ARG A 22 13.98 -30.42 -8.29
C ARG A 22 14.19 -28.92 -8.50
N VAL A 23 13.93 -28.13 -7.46
CA VAL A 23 14.01 -26.66 -7.50
C VAL A 23 15.40 -26.25 -8.00
N GLN A 24 15.43 -25.66 -9.19
CA GLN A 24 16.67 -25.23 -9.83
C GLN A 24 17.24 -24.03 -9.06
N ARG A 25 18.54 -24.04 -8.81
CA ARG A 25 19.27 -22.87 -8.31
C ARG A 25 19.87 -22.09 -9.46
N GLN A 26 19.74 -20.77 -9.42
CA GLN A 26 20.42 -19.86 -10.35
C GLN A 26 21.47 -19.06 -9.59
N LYS A 27 22.74 -19.23 -9.96
CA LYS A 27 23.86 -18.56 -9.31
C LYS A 27 24.10 -17.20 -9.95
N VAL A 28 24.08 -16.14 -9.16
CA VAL A 28 24.21 -14.75 -9.62
C VAL A 28 25.36 -14.02 -8.90
N ARG A 29 26.12 -13.21 -9.63
CA ARG A 29 27.21 -12.39 -9.09
C ARG A 29 26.81 -10.93 -8.97
N ILE A 30 26.96 -10.37 -7.78
CA ILE A 30 26.43 -9.07 -7.39
C ILE A 30 27.57 -8.12 -6.99
N SER A 31 27.51 -6.88 -7.47
CA SER A 31 28.48 -5.85 -7.11
C SER A 31 27.93 -4.96 -5.98
N ARG A 32 28.55 -4.97 -4.80
CA ARG A 32 28.10 -4.19 -3.63
C ARG A 32 28.01 -2.69 -3.91
N SER A 33 28.96 -2.14 -4.68
CA SER A 33 28.97 -0.71 -5.04
C SER A 33 27.78 -0.29 -5.90
N ARG A 34 27.15 -1.24 -6.61
CA ARG A 34 26.00 -1.01 -7.52
C ARG A 34 24.87 -2.00 -7.22
N ILE A 35 24.58 -2.17 -5.93
CA ILE A 35 23.64 -3.17 -5.41
C ILE A 35 22.20 -3.01 -5.94
N LEU A 36 21.71 -1.77 -6.12
CA LEU A 36 20.38 -1.52 -6.69
C LEU A 36 20.31 -1.82 -8.20
N GLU A 37 21.28 -1.35 -8.99
CA GLU A 37 21.38 -1.68 -10.43
C GLU A 37 21.46 -3.19 -10.65
N SER A 38 22.27 -3.86 -9.83
CA SER A 38 22.42 -5.32 -9.85
C SER A 38 21.08 -6.01 -9.52
N ALA A 39 20.35 -5.51 -8.53
CA ALA A 39 19.07 -6.09 -8.12
C ALA A 39 17.96 -5.91 -9.17
N ILE A 40 17.87 -4.73 -9.80
CA ILE A 40 16.93 -4.50 -10.91
C ILE A 40 17.18 -5.54 -12.02
N LYS A 41 18.43 -5.66 -12.46
CA LYS A 41 18.82 -6.62 -13.51
C LYS A 41 18.59 -8.09 -13.12
N VAL A 42 18.74 -8.44 -11.83
CA VAL A 42 18.38 -9.78 -11.33
C VAL A 42 16.88 -10.03 -11.39
N MET A 43 16.05 -9.04 -11.03
CA MET A 43 14.60 -9.16 -11.13
C MET A 43 14.12 -9.24 -12.59
N GLU A 44 14.72 -8.47 -13.50
CA GLU A 44 14.44 -8.54 -14.94
C GLU A 44 14.77 -9.92 -15.54
N LEU A 45 15.93 -10.48 -15.20
CA LEU A 45 16.41 -11.74 -15.78
C LEU A 45 15.81 -13.01 -15.14
N TYR A 46 15.49 -12.97 -13.84
CA TYR A 46 15.12 -14.16 -13.07
C TYR A 46 13.78 -14.05 -12.32
N GLY A 47 13.18 -12.86 -12.21
CA GLY A 47 11.94 -12.64 -11.44
C GLY A 47 10.71 -13.36 -12.00
N ASN A 48 10.71 -13.70 -13.28
CA ASN A 48 9.67 -14.53 -13.92
C ASN A 48 9.99 -16.05 -13.87
N SER A 49 10.97 -16.47 -13.06
CA SER A 49 11.36 -17.88 -12.91
C SER A 49 11.07 -18.38 -11.49
N SER A 50 10.60 -19.62 -11.37
CA SER A 50 10.42 -20.32 -10.08
C SER A 50 11.73 -20.86 -9.49
N SER A 51 12.87 -20.26 -9.86
CA SER A 51 14.20 -20.72 -9.46
C SER A 51 14.70 -20.02 -8.20
N VAL A 52 15.51 -20.71 -7.40
CA VAL A 52 16.11 -20.14 -6.18
C VAL A 52 17.42 -19.45 -6.53
N LEU A 53 17.47 -18.14 -6.31
CA LEU A 53 18.70 -17.36 -6.47
C LEU A 53 19.72 -17.74 -5.38
N GLU A 54 20.96 -17.99 -5.81
CA GLU A 54 22.12 -18.18 -4.95
C GLU A 54 23.14 -17.07 -5.23
N VAL A 55 23.31 -16.15 -4.29
CA VAL A 55 24.15 -14.96 -4.47
C VAL A 55 25.62 -15.26 -4.15
N GLU A 56 26.50 -14.77 -5.02
CA GLU A 56 27.91 -14.51 -4.77
C GLU A 56 28.15 -13.00 -4.87
N TYR A 57 29.02 -12.43 -4.04
CA TYR A 57 29.56 -11.08 -4.27
C TYR A 57 30.88 -11.17 -5.04
N PHE A 58 31.17 -10.16 -5.87
CA PHE A 58 32.50 -10.06 -6.48
C PHE A 58 33.57 -9.88 -5.38
N GLU A 59 34.74 -10.52 -5.58
CA GLU A 59 35.93 -10.41 -4.71
C GLU A 59 35.77 -10.98 -3.28
N GLU A 60 34.64 -11.62 -2.95
CA GLU A 60 34.36 -12.19 -1.63
C GLU A 60 34.31 -13.73 -1.62
N VAL A 61 34.77 -14.32 -0.51
CA VAL A 61 34.79 -15.78 -0.29
C VAL A 61 33.52 -16.21 0.43
N GLY A 62 32.46 -16.51 -0.32
CA GLY A 62 31.22 -17.05 0.23
C GLY A 62 30.13 -17.29 -0.80
N THR A 63 29.33 -18.32 -0.61
CA THR A 63 28.17 -18.65 -1.47
C THR A 63 27.02 -19.18 -0.60
N GLY A 64 25.79 -19.19 -1.13
CA GLY A 64 24.64 -19.76 -0.42
C GLY A 64 23.84 -18.76 0.42
N LEU A 65 23.25 -19.24 1.52
CA LEU A 65 22.16 -18.54 2.21
C LEU A 65 22.58 -17.21 2.85
N GLY A 66 23.78 -17.12 3.43
CA GLY A 66 24.28 -15.90 4.09
C GLY A 66 24.33 -14.68 3.15
N PRO A 67 25.16 -14.72 2.08
CA PRO A 67 25.21 -13.66 1.07
C PRO A 67 23.85 -13.35 0.43
N THR A 68 23.00 -14.39 0.26
CA THR A 68 21.66 -14.24 -0.32
C THR A 68 20.69 -13.49 0.60
N LEU A 69 20.69 -13.76 1.91
CA LEU A 69 19.90 -12.99 2.89
C LEU A 69 20.44 -11.57 3.05
N GLU A 70 21.75 -11.40 3.01
CA GLU A 70 22.38 -10.07 3.03
C GLU A 70 22.00 -9.24 1.80
N PHE A 71 21.92 -9.86 0.62
CA PHE A 71 21.51 -9.21 -0.63
C PHE A 71 20.11 -8.60 -0.50
N TYR A 72 19.09 -9.39 -0.17
CA TYR A 72 17.73 -8.88 0.02
C TYR A 72 17.66 -7.81 1.12
N SER A 73 18.40 -8.00 2.22
CA SER A 73 18.48 -7.03 3.31
C SER A 73 19.09 -5.69 2.89
N THR A 74 20.13 -5.73 2.03
CA THR A 74 20.85 -4.54 1.57
C THR A 74 20.10 -3.82 0.47
N VAL A 75 19.52 -4.55 -0.47
CA VAL A 75 18.62 -4.02 -1.51
C VAL A 75 17.44 -3.30 -0.88
N SER A 76 16.75 -3.92 0.08
CA SER A 76 15.63 -3.30 0.81
C SER A 76 16.05 -2.00 1.52
N LYS A 77 17.21 -2.00 2.19
CA LYS A 77 17.78 -0.81 2.85
C LYS A 77 18.11 0.31 1.87
N GLU A 78 18.76 0.03 0.74
CA GLU A 78 19.10 1.04 -0.27
C GLU A 78 17.86 1.58 -0.99
N PHE A 79 16.91 0.71 -1.33
CA PHE A 79 15.66 1.07 -2.01
C PHE A 79 14.84 2.06 -1.17
N SER A 80 14.84 1.87 0.16
CA SER A 80 14.19 2.74 1.16
C SER A 80 14.90 4.08 1.43
N LYS A 81 16.08 4.36 0.85
CA LYS A 81 16.81 5.61 1.14
C LYS A 81 16.21 6.79 0.36
N LYS A 82 15.93 7.89 1.08
CA LYS A 82 15.46 9.18 0.52
C LYS A 82 16.16 9.63 -0.77
N LYS A 83 17.48 9.39 -0.88
CA LYS A 83 18.28 9.70 -2.08
C LYS A 83 17.70 9.17 -3.40
N THR A 84 16.89 8.10 -3.37
CA THR A 84 16.27 7.51 -4.57
C THR A 84 15.08 8.33 -5.09
N LYS A 85 14.50 9.19 -4.25
CA LYS A 85 13.27 9.97 -4.51
C LYS A 85 12.04 9.13 -4.92
N LEU A 86 12.08 7.81 -4.73
CA LEU A 86 10.97 6.88 -5.00
C LEU A 86 9.84 6.98 -3.96
N TRP A 87 10.14 7.53 -2.78
CA TRP A 87 9.22 7.64 -1.64
C TRP A 87 8.94 9.10 -1.32
N ARG A 88 7.70 9.41 -0.92
CA ARG A 88 7.32 10.76 -0.49
C ARG A 88 8.07 11.13 0.79
N GLU A 89 8.81 12.24 0.78
CA GLU A 89 9.55 12.73 1.96
C GLU A 89 8.66 13.41 3.03
N THR A 90 7.38 13.03 3.10
CA THR A 90 6.46 13.42 4.19
C THR A 90 7.01 12.89 5.51
N ARG A 91 7.51 13.80 6.35
CA ARG A 91 8.04 13.48 7.69
C ARG A 91 6.90 12.91 8.54
N ILE A 92 7.21 11.95 9.41
CA ILE A 92 6.27 11.27 10.31
C ILE A 92 5.26 10.34 9.59
N ILE A 93 5.77 9.38 8.81
CA ILE A 93 5.20 8.02 8.80
C ILE A 93 6.36 7.05 9.05
N ASP A 94 6.31 6.34 10.18
CA ASP A 94 7.14 5.15 10.39
C ASP A 94 6.58 4.03 9.49
N VAL A 95 7.42 3.42 8.67
CA VAL A 95 6.98 2.62 7.50
C VAL A 95 6.59 1.19 7.90
N SER A 96 5.67 1.11 8.86
CA SER A 96 4.65 0.08 8.83
C SER A 96 3.91 0.20 7.49
N PHE A 97 4.16 -0.74 6.58
CA PHE A 97 3.45 -0.81 5.30
C PHE A 97 1.96 -0.98 5.58
N ASN A 98 1.17 0.08 5.35
CA ASN A 98 -0.29 0.04 5.51
C ASN A 98 -0.83 -1.17 4.72
N PRO A 99 -1.57 -2.12 5.32
CA PRO A 99 -2.03 -3.34 4.65
C PRO A 99 -2.79 -3.12 3.33
N THR A 100 -3.33 -1.91 3.13
CA THR A 100 -3.92 -1.45 1.87
C THR A 100 -2.96 -1.54 0.69
N PHE A 101 -1.65 -1.31 0.90
CA PHE A 101 -0.62 -1.38 -0.15
C PHE A 101 -0.41 -2.82 -0.67
N PHE A 102 -0.45 -3.82 0.22
CA PHE A 102 -0.29 -5.22 -0.18
C PHE A 102 -1.50 -5.76 -0.98
N ARG A 103 -2.71 -5.24 -0.71
CA ARG A 103 -3.93 -5.61 -1.47
C ARG A 103 -3.92 -5.17 -2.93
N VAL A 104 -3.02 -4.27 -3.34
CA VAL A 104 -2.88 -3.83 -4.74
C VAL A 104 -2.02 -4.80 -5.55
N GLY A 105 -1.13 -5.56 -4.91
CA GLY A 105 -0.29 -6.58 -5.57
C GLY A 105 -1.05 -7.87 -5.95
N GLU A 106 -2.20 -8.10 -5.34
CA GLU A 106 -3.09 -9.23 -5.66
C GLU A 106 -4.19 -8.75 -6.61
N ALA A 107 -4.08 -9.11 -7.89
CA ALA A 107 -4.79 -8.50 -9.02
C ALA A 107 -6.33 -8.74 -9.09
N SER A 108 -6.96 -9.07 -7.96
CA SER A 108 -8.40 -9.40 -7.85
C SER A 108 -9.14 -8.59 -6.76
N THR A 109 -8.47 -7.76 -5.93
CA THR A 109 -9.19 -6.86 -5.02
C THR A 109 -8.87 -5.38 -5.28
N THR A 110 -9.71 -4.73 -6.09
CA THR A 110 -9.81 -3.27 -6.06
C THR A 110 -10.16 -2.85 -4.64
N VAL A 111 -9.29 -2.05 -4.01
CA VAL A 111 -9.60 -1.48 -2.69
C VAL A 111 -10.65 -0.41 -2.92
N THR A 112 -11.91 -0.72 -2.60
CA THR A 112 -13.01 0.26 -2.65
C THR A 112 -12.60 1.50 -1.85
N PRO A 113 -12.50 2.70 -2.46
CA PRO A 113 -11.98 3.88 -1.79
C PRO A 113 -12.91 4.21 -0.62
N SER A 114 -12.38 4.09 0.59
CA SER A 114 -13.14 4.23 1.83
C SER A 114 -12.52 5.27 2.73
N LEU A 115 -13.36 5.94 3.51
CA LEU A 115 -12.94 6.97 4.47
C LEU A 115 -11.94 6.44 5.53
N GLY A 116 -11.93 5.12 5.78
CA GLY A 116 -10.92 4.46 6.61
C GLY A 116 -9.59 4.27 5.89
N ALA A 117 -9.60 3.86 4.62
CA ALA A 117 -8.39 3.75 3.80
C ALA A 117 -7.73 5.13 3.59
N VAL A 118 -8.52 6.18 3.33
CA VAL A 118 -8.01 7.56 3.26
C VAL A 118 -7.41 7.97 4.61
N ALA A 119 -8.09 7.75 5.73
CA ALA A 119 -7.58 8.12 7.07
C ALA A 119 -6.25 7.43 7.46
N ALA A 120 -5.95 6.27 6.86
CA ALA A 120 -4.72 5.53 7.08
C ALA A 120 -3.58 5.90 6.09
N VAL A 121 -3.79 6.92 5.24
CA VAL A 121 -2.80 7.50 4.32
C VAL A 121 -2.68 9.01 4.54
N ASP A 122 -3.80 9.69 4.74
CA ASP A 122 -3.91 11.11 5.07
C ASP A 122 -5.04 11.31 6.12
N ALA A 123 -4.62 11.55 7.36
CA ALA A 123 -5.54 11.72 8.47
C ALA A 123 -6.30 13.06 8.44
N ASP A 124 -5.80 14.08 7.75
CA ASP A 124 -6.37 15.43 7.70
C ASP A 124 -7.37 15.57 6.55
N LEU A 125 -7.05 15.08 5.36
CA LEU A 125 -8.02 14.90 4.28
C LEU A 125 -9.21 14.06 4.75
N ALA A 126 -8.96 13.01 5.55
CA ALA A 126 -10.04 12.23 6.15
C ALA A 126 -10.82 12.94 7.26
N LYS A 127 -10.31 14.02 7.89
CA LYS A 127 -11.13 14.90 8.74
C LYS A 127 -12.07 15.75 7.88
N SER A 128 -11.57 16.34 6.80
CA SER A 128 -12.38 17.13 5.85
C SER A 128 -13.48 16.29 5.21
N LEU A 129 -13.17 15.09 4.72
CA LEU A 129 -14.17 14.17 4.15
C LEU A 129 -15.19 13.64 5.19
N LYS A 130 -14.84 13.60 6.49
CA LYS A 130 -15.82 13.31 7.56
C LYS A 130 -16.84 14.44 7.72
N ILE A 131 -16.47 15.70 7.47
CA ILE A 131 -17.38 16.85 7.51
C ILE A 131 -18.35 16.77 6.33
N LEU A 132 -17.83 16.60 5.10
CA LEU A 132 -18.66 16.42 3.89
C LEU A 132 -19.66 15.26 4.04
N ARG A 133 -19.22 14.12 4.60
CA ARG A 133 -20.10 12.96 4.86
C ARG A 133 -21.18 13.21 5.92
N LYS A 134 -21.05 14.21 6.79
CA LYS A 134 -22.15 14.64 7.68
C LYS A 134 -23.24 15.39 6.90
N TYR A 135 -22.88 16.26 5.97
CA TYR A 135 -23.84 16.96 5.10
C TYR A 135 -24.65 15.97 4.24
N VAL A 136 -23.97 15.02 3.58
CA VAL A 136 -24.64 13.98 2.78
C VAL A 136 -25.69 13.23 3.63
N LYS A 137 -25.31 12.80 4.84
CA LYS A 137 -26.24 12.13 5.78
C LYS A 137 -27.37 13.02 6.32
N ALA A 138 -27.24 14.33 6.27
CA ALA A 138 -28.29 15.26 6.64
C ALA A 138 -29.26 15.49 5.46
N LYS A 139 -28.73 15.64 4.23
CA LYS A 139 -29.49 15.68 2.96
C LYS A 139 -30.32 14.40 2.79
N GLU A 140 -29.69 13.22 2.90
CA GLU A 140 -30.35 11.90 2.89
C GLU A 140 -31.56 11.81 3.84
N ARG A 141 -31.48 12.40 5.04
CA ARG A 141 -32.55 12.38 6.06
C ARG A 141 -33.69 13.36 5.79
N ILE A 142 -33.42 14.43 5.06
CA ILE A 142 -34.45 15.41 4.64
C ILE A 142 -35.15 14.87 3.40
N ASP A 143 -34.39 14.31 2.46
CA ASP A 143 -34.90 13.71 1.22
C ASP A 143 -35.78 12.48 1.50
N ALA A 144 -35.39 11.62 2.45
CA ALA A 144 -36.14 10.43 2.86
C ALA A 144 -37.26 10.69 3.90
N ASN A 145 -37.65 11.96 4.13
CA ASN A 145 -38.78 12.30 4.98
C ASN A 145 -40.00 12.67 4.13
N ASP A 146 -41.02 11.81 4.12
CA ASP A 146 -42.22 11.98 3.28
C ASP A 146 -43.24 13.00 3.83
N ASP A 147 -43.11 13.43 5.10
CA ASP A 147 -43.93 14.50 5.70
C ASP A 147 -43.56 15.91 5.15
N LEU A 148 -42.49 16.01 4.35
CA LEU A 148 -41.97 17.28 3.83
C LEU A 148 -42.26 17.45 2.34
N THR A 149 -42.91 18.55 1.99
CA THR A 149 -43.03 18.99 0.60
C THR A 149 -41.67 19.37 0.02
N SER A 150 -41.52 19.33 -1.31
CA SER A 150 -40.26 19.66 -2.00
C SER A 150 -39.70 21.04 -1.61
N THR A 151 -40.57 22.03 -1.40
CA THR A 151 -40.18 23.38 -0.94
C THR A 151 -39.60 23.35 0.48
N GLN A 152 -40.23 22.62 1.40
CA GLN A 152 -39.74 22.47 2.78
C GLN A 152 -38.46 21.62 2.85
N LYS A 153 -38.27 20.68 1.92
CA LYS A 153 -36.99 19.96 1.76
C LYS A 153 -35.89 20.93 1.32
N ALA A 154 -36.16 21.81 0.35
CA ALA A 154 -35.21 22.83 -0.10
C ALA A 154 -34.85 23.84 1.02
N GLU A 155 -35.83 24.38 1.76
CA GLU A 155 -35.57 25.28 2.90
C GLU A 155 -34.71 24.61 3.98
N LYS A 156 -35.01 23.36 4.33
CA LYS A 156 -34.22 22.61 5.32
C LYS A 156 -32.83 22.22 4.81
N LEU A 157 -32.67 22.04 3.50
CA LEU A 157 -31.39 21.75 2.86
C LEU A 157 -30.45 22.97 2.90
N ASP A 158 -30.96 24.18 2.63
CA ASP A 158 -30.19 25.42 2.79
C ASP A 158 -29.77 25.68 4.25
N GLN A 159 -30.64 25.30 5.20
CA GLN A 159 -30.40 25.49 6.63
C GLN A 159 -29.45 24.45 7.25
N ILE A 160 -28.96 23.44 6.51
CA ILE A 160 -28.00 22.47 7.06
C ILE A 160 -26.68 23.17 7.39
N ARG A 161 -26.32 23.16 8.68
CA ARG A 161 -25.01 23.57 9.16
C ARG A 161 -24.27 22.43 9.87
N ILE A 162 -22.97 22.34 9.65
CA ILE A 162 -22.07 21.40 10.34
C ILE A 162 -20.87 22.19 10.87
N ASN A 163 -20.77 22.28 12.19
CA ASN A 163 -19.81 23.15 12.88
C ASN A 163 -19.99 24.63 12.45
N ASP A 164 -21.25 25.10 12.46
CA ASP A 164 -21.73 26.46 12.13
C ASP A 164 -21.51 26.98 10.69
N ALA A 165 -20.58 26.40 9.93
CA ALA A 165 -20.51 26.52 8.48
C ALA A 165 -21.74 25.86 7.80
N LYS A 166 -22.08 26.32 6.59
CA LYS A 166 -22.89 25.64 5.58
C LYS A 166 -22.01 24.80 4.63
N ILE A 167 -22.64 24.08 3.70
CA ILE A 167 -21.96 23.38 2.60
C ILE A 167 -21.32 24.35 1.59
N GLU A 168 -21.93 25.51 1.33
CA GLU A 168 -21.42 26.53 0.40
C GLU A 168 -20.14 27.21 0.89
N ASP A 169 -19.99 27.39 2.20
CA ASP A 169 -18.79 27.99 2.84
C ASP A 169 -17.50 27.18 2.61
N LEU A 170 -17.61 25.92 2.15
CA LEU A 170 -16.46 25.07 1.82
C LEU A 170 -15.88 25.35 0.42
N ALA A 171 -16.57 26.16 -0.40
CA ALA A 171 -16.14 26.57 -1.74
C ALA A 171 -15.63 25.41 -2.63
N LEU A 172 -16.34 24.27 -2.61
CA LEU A 172 -15.96 23.06 -3.33
C LEU A 172 -16.47 23.09 -4.77
N ASP A 173 -15.54 23.20 -5.70
CA ASP A 173 -15.71 22.97 -7.14
C ASP A 173 -15.20 21.57 -7.54
N PHE A 174 -15.23 21.24 -8.83
CA PHE A 174 -14.61 20.03 -9.37
C PHE A 174 -13.16 20.26 -9.85
N THR A 175 -12.33 20.96 -9.07
CA THR A 175 -10.86 20.99 -9.21
C THR A 175 -10.16 20.15 -8.14
N LEU A 176 -8.87 19.88 -8.35
CA LEU A 176 -8.03 19.21 -7.36
C LEU A 176 -7.64 20.20 -6.24
N PRO A 177 -7.99 19.97 -4.97
CA PRO A 177 -7.72 20.93 -3.89
C PRO A 177 -6.23 21.30 -3.77
N GLY A 178 -5.94 22.60 -3.78
CA GLY A 178 -4.57 23.15 -3.79
C GLY A 178 -3.92 23.24 -5.19
N HIS A 179 -4.57 22.70 -6.22
CA HIS A 179 -4.12 22.69 -7.61
C HIS A 179 -5.28 23.05 -8.56
N PRO A 180 -5.81 24.31 -8.51
CA PRO A 180 -6.99 24.72 -9.26
C PRO A 180 -6.82 24.65 -10.79
N GLN A 181 -5.59 24.52 -11.29
CA GLN A 181 -5.29 24.27 -12.71
C GLN A 181 -5.54 22.81 -13.15
N ILE A 182 -5.97 21.93 -12.25
CA ILE A 182 -6.28 20.52 -12.53
C ILE A 182 -7.76 20.30 -12.25
N GLU A 183 -8.57 20.31 -13.31
CA GLU A 183 -9.99 19.97 -13.22
C GLU A 183 -10.20 18.45 -13.14
N LEU A 184 -11.18 18.02 -12.35
CA LEU A 184 -11.62 16.63 -12.18
C LEU A 184 -12.72 16.25 -13.19
N LEU A 185 -13.41 17.25 -13.74
CA LEU A 185 -14.42 17.19 -14.81
C LEU A 185 -14.22 18.40 -15.74
N PRO A 186 -14.63 18.36 -17.03
CA PRO A 186 -14.48 19.50 -17.94
C PRO A 186 -15.25 20.75 -17.46
N ASN A 187 -14.57 21.90 -17.41
CA ASN A 187 -15.04 23.14 -16.79
C ASN A 187 -15.36 22.99 -15.28
N GLY A 188 -14.71 22.04 -14.60
CA GLY A 188 -14.94 21.70 -13.20
C GLY A 188 -14.79 22.88 -12.23
N ALA A 189 -13.95 23.88 -12.55
CA ALA A 189 -13.80 25.11 -11.75
C ALA A 189 -15.05 26.01 -11.77
N ALA A 190 -16.00 25.79 -12.68
CA ALA A 190 -17.26 26.53 -12.78
C ALA A 190 -18.48 25.74 -12.25
N ILE A 191 -18.26 24.56 -11.67
CA ILE A 191 -19.32 23.64 -11.23
C ILE A 191 -19.16 23.39 -9.72
N ASN A 192 -20.13 23.86 -8.93
CA ASN A 192 -20.20 23.59 -7.50
C ASN A 192 -20.57 22.12 -7.23
N VAL A 193 -20.10 21.56 -6.11
CA VAL A 193 -20.27 20.13 -5.74
C VAL A 193 -21.63 19.82 -5.04
N THR A 194 -22.52 20.81 -4.89
CA THR A 194 -23.73 20.80 -4.02
C THR A 194 -25.02 20.23 -4.61
#